data_AF-A0A2W5MTM5-F1
#
_entry.id   AF-A0A2W5MTM5-F1
#
_cell.length_a   1.000
_cell.length_b   1.000
_cell.length_c   1.000
_cell.angle_alpha   90.00
_cell.angle_beta   90.00
_cell.angle_gamma   90.00
#
_symmetry.space_group_name_H-M   'P 1'
#
loop_
_entity.id
_entity.type
_entity.pdbx_description
1 polymer ?
#
loop_
_entity_poly.entity_id
_entity_poly.type
_entity_poly.pdbx_seq_one_letter_code
_entity_poly.pdbx_strand_id
1 'polypeptide(L)' 'MTAQQKYDFAAFKQSVNLSQYAAGHGYELDRKKSTRSSLVMRQASTGDKIIVSKKGTNWVYFSVSNDADNGTIVDFIAN' A
#
# COMPACT_ATOMS: atom_id res chain seq x y z
N MET A 1 16.16 -13.06 24.37
CA MET A 1 16.02 -12.83 22.91
C MET A 1 14.85 -13.69 22.43
N THR A 2 13.67 -13.12 22.25
CA THR A 2 12.49 -13.85 21.75
C THR A 2 12.60 -14.02 20.25
N ALA A 3 12.51 -15.26 19.76
CA ALA A 3 12.44 -15.53 18.33
C ALA A 3 11.18 -14.90 17.76
N GLN A 4 11.33 -13.96 16.83
CA GLN A 4 10.21 -13.36 16.12
C GLN A 4 9.63 -14.41 15.18
N GLN A 5 8.41 -14.86 15.47
CA GLN A 5 7.71 -15.83 14.65
C GLN A 5 7.46 -15.24 13.25
N LYS A 6 8.08 -15.83 12.23
CA LYS A 6 7.87 -15.44 10.82
C LYS A 6 6.62 -16.13 10.31
N TYR A 7 5.54 -15.37 10.16
CA TYR A 7 4.34 -15.80 9.44
C TYR A 7 4.55 -15.63 7.94
N ASP A 8 4.12 -16.62 7.15
CA ASP A 8 4.08 -16.52 5.70
C ASP A 8 2.78 -15.84 5.25
N PHE A 9 2.89 -14.59 4.82
CA PHE A 9 1.77 -13.78 4.32
C PHE A 9 1.66 -13.78 2.79
N ALA A 10 2.29 -14.72 2.08
CA ALA A 10 2.33 -14.71 0.62
C ALA A 10 0.94 -14.62 -0.03
N ALA A 11 -0.01 -15.47 0.39
CA ALA A 11 -1.37 -15.45 -0.16
C ALA A 11 -2.10 -14.13 0.12
N PHE A 12 -1.90 -13.54 1.30
CA PHE A 12 -2.51 -12.28 1.69
C PHE A 12 -1.98 -11.11 0.86
N LYS A 13 -0.66 -11.05 0.64
CA LYS A 13 0.02 -10.03 -0.18
C LYS A 13 -0.42 -10.03 -1.65
N GLN A 14 -0.93 -11.16 -2.14
CA GLN A 14 -1.42 -11.31 -3.51
C GLN A 14 -2.93 -11.03 -3.62
N SER A 15 -3.73 -11.52 -2.66
CA SER A 15 -5.18 -11.50 -2.74
C SER A 15 -5.81 -10.16 -2.32
N VAL A 16 -5.21 -9.44 -1.39
CA VAL A 16 -5.75 -8.14 -0.96
C VAL A 16 -5.35 -7.06 -1.95
N ASN A 17 -6.34 -6.46 -2.60
CA ASN A 17 -6.13 -5.28 -3.42
C ASN A 17 -5.82 -4.07 -2.53
N LEU A 18 -4.55 -3.68 -2.50
CA LEU A 18 -4.05 -2.61 -1.64
C LEU A 18 -4.75 -1.27 -1.91
N SER A 19 -5.10 -0.95 -3.16
CA SER A 19 -5.82 0.30 -3.46
C SER A 19 -7.23 0.33 -2.88
N GLN A 20 -7.94 -0.79 -2.87
CA GLN A 20 -9.26 -0.89 -2.25
C GLN A 20 -9.16 -0.82 -0.73
N TYR A 21 -8.13 -1.45 -0.16
CA TYR A 21 -7.87 -1.36 1.26
C TYR A 21 -7.57 0.08 1.68
N ALA A 22 -6.66 0.77 0.98
CA ALA A 22 -6.33 2.17 1.23
C ALA A 22 -7.56 3.09 1.11
N ALA A 23 -8.46 2.82 0.16
CA ALA A 23 -9.72 3.57 0.05
C ALA A 23 -10.60 3.45 1.31
N GLY A 24 -10.62 2.28 1.95
CA GLY A 24 -11.29 2.09 3.24
C GLY A 24 -10.68 2.92 4.39
N HIS A 25 -9.43 3.37 4.24
CA HIS A 25 -8.71 4.25 5.17
C HIS A 25 -8.74 5.73 4.75
N GLY A 26 -9.62 6.09 3.80
CA GLY A 26 -9.83 7.48 3.38
C GLY A 26 -8.86 7.98 2.32
N TYR A 27 -8.09 7.09 1.69
CA TYR A 27 -7.32 7.46 0.49
C TYR A 27 -8.21 7.49 -0.75
N GLU A 28 -8.16 8.57 -1.50
CA GLU A 28 -8.92 8.74 -2.74
C GLU A 28 -8.01 8.63 -3.96
N LEU A 29 -8.52 8.01 -5.04
CA LEU A 29 -7.78 7.85 -6.29
C LEU A 29 -7.66 9.18 -7.05
N ASP A 30 -6.44 9.64 -7.25
CA ASP A 30 -6.12 10.75 -8.16
C ASP A 30 -6.06 10.22 -9.61
N ARG A 31 -7.24 10.11 -10.25
CA ARG A 31 -7.38 9.57 -11.61
C ARG A 31 -6.53 10.31 -12.65
N LYS A 32 -6.32 11.62 -12.47
CA LYS A 32 -5.55 12.44 -13.43
C LYS A 32 -4.05 12.16 -13.36
N LYS A 33 -3.56 11.67 -12.22
CA LYS A 33 -2.14 11.36 -12.00
C LYS A 33 -1.85 9.85 -12.04
N SER A 34 -2.88 9.01 -12.10
CA SER A 34 -2.77 7.57 -12.16
C SER A 34 -2.57 7.05 -13.59
N THR A 35 -1.91 5.92 -13.70
CA THR A 35 -1.80 5.13 -14.93
C THR A 35 -2.42 3.75 -14.72
N ARG A 36 -2.45 2.92 -15.78
CA ARG A 36 -2.95 1.54 -15.68
C ARG A 36 -2.13 0.67 -14.72
N SER A 37 -0.82 0.93 -14.58
CA SER A 37 0.09 0.12 -13.78
C SER A 37 0.44 0.72 -12.42
N SER A 38 0.09 1.99 -12.20
CA SER A 38 0.45 2.73 -10.99
C SER A 38 -0.64 3.72 -10.61
N LEU A 39 -1.22 3.53 -9.44
CA LEU A 39 -2.32 4.33 -8.92
C LEU A 39 -1.75 5.36 -7.94
N VAL A 40 -2.09 6.62 -8.15
CA VAL A 40 -1.80 7.70 -7.21
C VAL A 40 -3.01 7.84 -6.29
N MET A 41 -2.81 7.67 -4.98
CA MET A 41 -3.88 7.88 -4.00
C MET A 41 -3.50 8.94 -2.98
N ARG A 42 -4.48 9.70 -2.50
CA ARG A 42 -4.29 10.83 -1.58
C ARG A 42 -5.27 10.76 -0.42
N GLN A 43 -4.79 10.96 0.80
CA GLN A 43 -5.65 11.07 1.97
C GLN A 43 -5.88 12.54 2.29
N ALA A 44 -7.12 13.02 2.17
CA ALA A 44 -7.41 14.45 2.28
C ALA A 44 -7.18 15.03 3.68
N SER A 45 -7.35 14.22 4.73
CA SER A 45 -7.20 14.66 6.12
C SER A 45 -5.74 14.92 6.53
N THR A 46 -4.80 14.13 6.02
CA THR A 46 -3.37 14.20 6.35
C THR A 46 -2.55 14.87 5.24
N GLY A 47 -3.09 14.90 4.02
CA GLY A 47 -2.35 15.27 2.82
C GLY A 47 -1.41 14.16 2.32
N ASP A 48 -1.39 12.99 2.96
CA ASP A 48 -0.49 11.91 2.56
C ASP A 48 -0.82 11.41 1.14
N LYS A 49 0.22 11.01 0.44
CA LYS A 49 0.16 10.57 -0.94
C LYS A 49 0.96 9.28 -1.08
N ILE A 50 0.27 8.22 -1.45
CA ILE A 50 0.87 6.94 -1.75
C ILE A 50 0.76 6.62 -3.24
N ILE A 51 1.72 5.83 -3.71
CA ILE A 51 1.68 5.19 -5.03
C ILE A 51 1.45 3.70 -4.82
N VAL A 52 0.42 3.15 -5.46
CA VAL A 52 0.06 1.73 -5.36
C VAL A 52 0.26 1.05 -6.71
N SER A 53 0.96 -0.08 -6.73
CA SER A 53 1.24 -0.83 -7.97
C SER A 53 1.36 -2.33 -7.72
N LYS A 54 1.61 -3.11 -8.78
CA LYS A 54 1.95 -4.54 -8.66
C LYS A 54 3.43 -4.77 -8.96
N LYS A 55 4.08 -5.57 -8.11
CA LYS A 55 5.41 -6.14 -8.34
C LYS A 55 5.27 -7.65 -8.48
N GLY A 56 5.22 -8.13 -9.73
CA GLY A 56 4.82 -9.50 -10.04
C GLY A 56 3.36 -9.74 -9.63
N THR A 57 3.13 -10.70 -8.75
CA THR A 57 1.78 -11.02 -8.23
C THR A 57 1.39 -10.21 -7.00
N ASN A 58 2.35 -9.57 -6.32
CA ASN A 58 2.12 -8.86 -5.06
C ASN A 58 1.70 -7.42 -5.30
N TRP A 59 0.76 -6.95 -4.49
CA TRP A 59 0.50 -5.52 -4.36
C TRP A 59 1.57 -4.86 -3.50
N VAL A 60 2.01 -3.69 -3.92
CA VAL A 60 2.98 -2.86 -3.20
C VAL A 60 2.57 -1.40 -3.19
N TYR A 61 3.06 -0.67 -2.20
CA TYR A 61 2.93 0.77 -2.12
C TYR A 61 4.22 1.44 -1.65
N PHE A 62 4.31 2.74 -1.84
CA PHE A 62 5.24 3.61 -1.13
C PHE A 62 4.60 4.98 -0.91
N SER A 63 4.84 5.58 0.25
CA SER A 63 4.56 6.99 0.49
C SER A 63 5.52 7.86 -0.30
N VAL A 64 5.00 8.96 -0.85
CA VAL A 64 5.79 9.98 -1.54
C VAL A 64 6.47 10.92 -0.53
N SER A 65 6.01 10.95 0.72
CA SER A 65 6.46 11.88 1.74
C SER A 65 7.30 11.24 2.85
N ASN A 66 7.20 9.92 3.03
CA ASN A 66 7.91 9.17 4.05
C ASN A 66 8.55 7.90 3.46
N ASP A 67 9.86 7.92 3.26
CA ASP A 67 10.62 6.80 2.69
C ASP A 67 10.57 5.52 3.56
N ALA A 68 10.26 5.62 4.86
CA ALA A 68 10.10 4.46 5.72
C ALA A 68 8.71 3.80 5.59
N ASP A 69 7.74 4.50 5.02
CA ASP A 69 6.36 4.02 4.85
C ASP A 69 6.17 3.45 3.44
N ASN A 70 6.58 2.20 3.27
CA ASN A 70 6.47 1.48 2.01
C ASN A 70 6.42 -0.03 2.25
N GLY A 71 5.99 -0.77 1.23
CA GLY A 71 6.04 -2.23 1.24
C GLY A 71 4.80 -2.85 0.64
N THR A 72 4.27 -3.86 1.31
CA THR A 72 3.08 -4.62 0.93
C THR A 72 1.90 -4.25 1.82
N ILE A 73 0.75 -4.90 1.61
CA ILE A 73 -0.42 -4.72 2.49
C ILE A 73 -0.12 -5.00 3.98
N VAL A 74 0.80 -5.92 4.28
CA VAL A 74 1.17 -6.23 5.67
C VAL A 74 1.86 -5.03 6.31
N ASP A 75 2.75 -4.39 5.57
CA ASP A 75 3.51 -3.22 6.02
C ASP A 75 2.56 -2.01 6.17
N PHE A 76 1.63 -1.83 5.23
CA PHE A 76 0.59 -0.79 5.30
C PHE A 76 -0.30 -0.89 6.55
N ILE A 77 -0.55 -2.10 7.05
CA ILE A 77 -1.37 -2.32 8.26
C ILE A 77 -0.55 -2.11 9.54
N ALA A 78 0.76 -2.38 9.48
CA ALA A 78 1.63 -2.35 10.65
C ALA A 78 2.16 -0.95 10.98
N ASN A 79 2.25 -0.07 9.98
CA ASN A 79 2.67 1.33 10.11
C ASN A 79 1.53 2.22 10.61
#